data_AF-A0A7C2N8U1-F1
#
_entry.id   AF-A0A7C2N8U1-F1
#
_cell.length_a   1.000
_cell.length_b   1.000
_cell.length_c   1.000
_cell.angle_alpha   90.00
_cell.angle_beta   90.00
_cell.angle_gamma   90.00
#
_symmetry.space_group_name_H-M   'P 1'
#
loop_
_entity.id
_entity.type
_entity.pdbx_description
1 polymer ?
#
loop_
_entity_poly.entity_id
_entity_poly.type
_entity_poly.pdbx_seq_one_letter_code
_entity_poly.pdbx_strand_id
1 'polypeptide(L)' 'MKRTQIYLDESTYKLLKKESKITGKTISELIRKSIEGKINQRVDEIVRRTEVVYGMWKDKRFDVEEYISDLRKDRNL' A
#
# COMPACT_ATOMS: atom_id res chain seq x y z
N MET A 1 8.57 -12.79 18.40
CA MET A 1 8.60 -11.32 18.23
C MET A 1 10.04 -10.84 18.12
N LYS A 2 10.34 -9.84 17.29
CA LYS A 2 11.65 -9.18 17.23
C LYS A 2 11.53 -7.79 17.88
N ARG A 3 12.51 -7.38 18.69
CA ARG A 3 12.53 -6.06 19.33
C ARG A 3 13.16 -5.06 18.35
N THR A 4 12.45 -3.97 18.09
CA THR A 4 12.91 -2.89 17.21
C THR A 4 12.88 -1.57 17.97
N GLN A 5 13.92 -0.75 17.81
CA GLN A 5 13.94 0.61 18.31
C GLN A 5 13.59 1.55 17.15
N ILE A 6 12.71 2.50 17.42
CA ILE A 6 12.30 3.53 16.46
C ILE A 6 12.37 4.87 17.16
N TYR A 7 12.75 5.91 16.41
CA TYR A 7 12.69 7.28 16.88
C TYR A 7 11.29 7.83 16.61
N LEU A 8 10.72 8.48 17.61
CA LEU A 8 9.44 9.17 17.54
C LEU A 8 9.65 10.58 18.06
N ASP A 9 9.00 11.55 17.44
CA ASP A 9 8.96 12.89 18.00
C ASP A 9 8.09 12.90 19.28
N GLU A 10 8.29 13.94 20.10
CA GLU A 10 7.62 14.09 21.39
C GLU A 10 6.09 14.15 21.23
N SER A 11 5.58 14.75 20.16
CA SER A 11 4.14 14.87 19.93
C SER A 11 3.51 13.51 19.61
N THR A 12 4.16 12.71 18.76
CA THR A 12 3.75 11.35 18.44
C THR A 12 3.80 10.44 19.66
N TYR A 13 4.85 10.54 20.48
CA TYR A 13 4.96 9.77 21.71
C TYR A 13 3.82 10.11 22.70
N LYS A 14 3.52 11.40 22.89
CA LYS A 14 2.40 11.85 23.75
C LYS A 14 1.06 11.31 23.28
N LEU A 15 0.81 11.31 21.97
CA LEU A 15 -0.41 10.76 21.38
C LEU A 15 -0.53 9.26 21.68
N LEU A 16 0.52 8.48 21.42
CA LEU A 16 0.53 7.04 21.70
C LEU A 16 0.33 6.74 23.19
N LYS A 17 0.94 7.54 24.07
CA LYS A 17 0.79 7.41 25.52
C LYS A 17 -0.64 7.71 25.97
N LYS A 18 -1.27 8.73 25.40
CA LYS A 18 -2.69 9.05 25.65
C LYS A 18 -3.58 7.89 25.22
N GLU A 19 -3.39 7.37 24.00
CA GLU A 19 -4.22 6.26 23.52
C GLU A 19 -3.98 4.94 24.25
N SER A 20 -2.76 4.70 24.70
CA SER A 20 -2.47 3.55 25.55
C SER A 20 -3.28 3.59 26.84
N LYS A 21 -3.45 4.77 27.45
CA LYS A 21 -4.29 4.94 28.64
C LYS A 21 -5.77 4.76 28.35
N ILE A 22 -6.26 5.31 27.24
CA ILE A 22 -7.68 5.24 26.86
C ILE A 22 -8.09 3.80 26.53
N THR A 23 -7.26 3.09 25.78
CA THR A 23 -7.59 1.76 25.25
C THR A 23 -7.15 0.61 26.15
N GLY A 24 -6.32 0.88 27.16
CA GLY A 24 -5.67 -0.16 27.99
C GLY A 24 -4.63 -1.00 27.25
N LYS A 25 -4.32 -0.68 25.98
CA LYS A 25 -3.34 -1.42 25.17
C LYS A 25 -1.94 -0.86 25.35
N THR A 26 -0.94 -1.71 25.17
CA THR A 26 0.46 -1.26 25.19
C THR A 26 0.77 -0.39 23.96
N ILE A 27 1.69 0.56 24.09
CA ILE A 27 2.16 1.38 22.95
C ILE A 27 2.65 0.49 21.80
N SER A 28 3.38 -0.59 22.10
CA SER A 28 3.84 -1.53 21.08
C SER A 28 2.69 -2.24 20.37
N GLU A 29 1.60 -2.56 21.06
CA GLU A 29 0.41 -3.13 20.42
C GLU A 29 -0.30 -2.12 19.51
N LEU A 30 -0.42 -0.87 19.96
CA LEU A 30 -1.00 0.21 19.14
C LEU A 30 -0.19 0.44 17.86
N ILE A 31 1.14 0.47 17.97
CA ILE A 31 2.04 0.60 16.82
C ILE A 31 1.86 -0.58 15.87
N ARG A 32 1.87 -1.82 16.37
CA ARG A 32 1.69 -3.02 15.53
C ARG A 32 0.35 -3.01 14.79
N LYS A 33 -0.76 -2.77 15.48
CA LYS A 33 -2.10 -2.73 14.85
C LYS A 33 -2.23 -1.61 13.83
N SER A 34 -1.61 -0.46 14.07
CA SER A 34 -1.59 0.64 13.10
C SER A 34 -0.80 0.28 11.83
N ILE A 35 0.35 -0.38 11.99
CA ILE A 35 1.16 -0.86 10.85
C ILE A 35 0.40 -1.93 10.06
N GLU A 36 -0.16 -2.95 10.73
CA GLU A 36 -0.97 -3.99 10.10
C GLU A 36 -2.17 -3.40 9.34
N GLY A 37 -2.91 -2.48 9.97
CA GLY A 37 -4.05 -1.82 9.33
C GLY A 37 -3.66 -1.06 8.07
N LYS A 38 -2.56 -0.31 8.10
CA LYS A 38 -2.06 0.42 6.91
C LYS A 38 -1.60 -0.51 5.79
N ILE A 39 -0.91 -1.60 6.13
CA ILE A 39 -0.45 -2.58 5.13
C ILE A 39 -1.64 -3.25 4.48
N ASN A 40 -2.62 -3.72 5.26
CA ASN A 40 -3.80 -4.39 4.74
C ASN A 40 -4.64 -3.46 3.86
N GLN A 41 -4.87 -2.22 4.28
CA GLN A 41 -5.61 -1.24 3.48
C GLN A 41 -4.94 -1.00 2.11
N ARG A 42 -3.60 -0.93 2.07
CA ARG A 42 -2.85 -0.77 0.81
C ARG A 42 -3.02 -1.99 -0.09
N VAL A 43 -3.01 -3.20 0.47
CA VAL A 43 -3.24 -4.44 -0.28
C VAL A 43 -4.65 -4.45 -0.87
N ASP A 44 -5.66 -4.12 -0.06
CA ASP A 44 -7.06 -4.09 -0.52
C ASP A 44 -7.27 -3.07 -1.64
N GLU A 45 -6.61 -1.90 -1.56
CA GLU A 45 -6.65 -0.89 -2.63
C GLU A 45 -6.00 -1.41 -3.93
N ILE A 46 -4.86 -2.08 -3.82
CA ILE A 46 -4.19 -2.69 -4.98
C ILE A 46 -5.10 -3.74 -5.61
N VAL A 47 -5.66 -4.65 -4.82
CA VAL A 47 -6.57 -5.71 -5.30
C VAL A 47 -7.77 -5.09 -6.01
N ARG A 48 -8.42 -4.10 -5.39
CA ARG A 48 -9.56 -3.40 -6.00
C ARG A 48 -9.20 -2.76 -7.34
N ARG A 49 -8.04 -2.10 -7.44
CA ARG A 49 -7.57 -1.51 -8.70
C ARG A 49 -7.26 -2.59 -9.75
N THR A 50 -6.70 -3.72 -9.33
CA THR A 50 -6.43 -4.87 -10.20
C THR A 50 -7.72 -5.50 -10.73
N GLU A 51 -8.76 -5.63 -9.90
CA GLU A 51 -10.06 -6.15 -10.32
C GLU A 51 -10.72 -5.28 -11.40
N VAL A 52 -10.61 -3.95 -11.31
CA VAL A 52 -11.14 -3.02 -12.33
C VAL A 52 -10.52 -3.27 -13.71
N VAL A 53 -9.22 -3.61 -13.74
CA VAL A 53 -8.50 -3.85 -15.00
C VAL A 53 -8.50 -5.32 -15.42
N TYR A 54 -8.94 -6.22 -14.53
CA TYR A 54 -8.92 -7.64 -14.75
C TYR A 54 -9.84 -8.03 -15.90
N GLY A 55 -9.29 -8.76 -16.87
CA GLY A 55 -10.05 -9.20 -18.04
C GLY A 55 -10.31 -8.13 -19.10
N MET A 56 -9.85 -6.87 -18.93
CA MET A 56 -9.96 -5.85 -19.99
C MET A 56 -9.33 -6.27 -21.33
N TRP A 57 -8.36 -7.18 -21.27
CA TRP A 57 -7.64 -7.69 -22.44
C TRP A 57 -8.10 -9.08 -22.88
N LYS A 58 -9.09 -9.68 -22.20
CA LYS A 58 -9.47 -11.09 -22.43
C LYS A 58 -10.02 -11.36 -23.84
N ASP A 59 -10.71 -10.38 -24.42
CA ASP A 59 -11.36 -10.50 -25.73
C ASP A 59 -10.68 -9.63 -26.80
N LYS A 60 -9.58 -8.94 -26.45
CA LYS A 60 -8.83 -8.13 -27.42
C LYS A 60 -7.94 -9.02 -28.26
N ARG A 61 -8.20 -9.07 -29.57
CA ARG A 61 -7.22 -9.53 -30.55
C ARG A 61 -6.26 -8.38 -30.81
N PHE A 62 -4.98 -8.62 -30.54
CA PHE A 62 -3.96 -7.58 -30.54
C PHE A 62 -2.68 -8.15 -31.13
N ASP A 63 -2.14 -7.46 -32.13
CA ASP A 63 -0.81 -7.75 -32.66
C ASP A 63 0.22 -7.01 -31.80
N VAL A 64 0.99 -7.79 -31.05
CA VAL A 64 1.98 -7.28 -30.11
C VAL A 64 3.12 -6.56 -30.84
N GLU A 65 3.50 -7.05 -32.02
CA GLU A 65 4.62 -6.48 -32.79
C GLU A 65 4.23 -5.13 -33.39
N GLU A 66 3.03 -5.02 -33.94
CA GLU A 66 2.49 -3.77 -34.46
C GLU A 66 2.41 -2.70 -33.36
N TYR A 67 1.86 -3.06 -32.19
CA TYR A 67 1.77 -2.15 -31.06
C TYR A 67 3.13 -1.67 -30.55
N ILE A 68 4.10 -2.57 -30.40
CA ILE A 68 5.45 -2.20 -29.97
C ILE A 68 6.13 -1.29 -31.00
N SER A 69 5.92 -1.55 -32.29
CA SER A 69 6.43 -0.73 -33.38
C SER A 69 5.90 0.70 -33.30
N ASP A 70 4.59 0.86 -33.12
CA ASP A 70 3.96 2.19 -33.05
C ASP A 70 4.36 2.96 -31.79
N LEU A 71 4.45 2.30 -30.63
CA LEU A 71 4.97 2.90 -29.39
C LEU A 71 6.40 3.43 -29.53
N ARG A 72 7.24 2.75 -30.32
CA ARG A 72 8.63 3.17 -30.57
C ARG A 72 8.70 4.35 -31.53
N LYS A 73 7.82 4.42 -32.53
CA LYS A 73 7.73 5.56 -33.44
C LYS A 73 7.31 6.82 -32.69
N ASP A 74 6.34 6.71 -31.79
CA ASP A 74 5.80 7.83 -31.02
C ASP A 74 6.82 8.43 -30.04
N ARG A 75 7.78 7.64 -29.58
CA ARG A 75 8.89 8.08 -28.69
C ARG A 75 10.06 8.73 -29.40
N ASN A 76 10.07 8.76 -30.73
CA ASN A 76 11.13 9.37 -31.54
C ASN A 76 10.72 10.75 -32.11
N LEU A 77 9.66 11.36 -31.57
CA LEU A 77 9.24 12.76 -31.78
C LEU A 77 9.70 13.61 -30.59
#